data_AF-A0A4R7FPI6-F1
#
_entry.id   AF-A0A4R7FPI6-F1
#
_cell.length_a   1.000
_cell.length_b   1.000
_cell.length_c   1.000
_cell.angle_alpha   90.00
_cell.angle_beta   90.00
_cell.angle_gamma   90.00
#
_symmetry.space_group_name_H-M   'P 1'
#
loop_
_entity.id
_entity.type
_entity.pdbx_description
1 polymer ?
#
loop_
_entity_poly.entity_id
_entity_poly.type
_entity_poly.pdbx_seq_one_letter_code
_entity_poly.pdbx_strand_id
1 'polypeptide(L)'
;MLGCIEPSAPHDVRARVTGLAGRLLHHRTLIRHEVRPLDDAERLSGEATAFRVVLAGSGITSGWGVSTHRLALSGSVQRALQQRLGRPVDVRQVSRIGALLGDAIDVLEDRLDGTEHVVVLAFGWSDAFALTPVSRWTETLNGLLDVLGRGRPGPLPVVVVGLPPMDSLGIAGLLGPFVRRHGERLNEASRTVAAARPGTVFVPLDTAANTDLRPSGSPEAYAVWSLPIADAIAAAKDPDEDIRIGGMLGELYRRSAAASHTDRGPRSPVQDAARARRRRPSPSRRGAAAVDAVRMRTGVHDYAMRVLEDLGHPPLIGPTGAPCRTLAVGPRPVRVLFFGAGLAIGYGVRSREDAVDGPFAQALSGALDRGVVLENRAAKHLPLEQTIASLGAVGTWSYDLAVWFPSFSDGIERLRPGWWRNRLHTMIRELRADGHVPLLLSHMPVPAGLHPAALIARPWVRRLNRVIDQVAAEWDDVRTAATEPFFPAEVGQKITDRAYFHAVSDRLLPAAVGLLLTGRPAASTSSH
;
A
#
# COMPACT_ATOMS: atom_id res chain seq x y z
N MET A 1 45.41 15.25 -12.38
CA MET A 1 44.74 15.93 -13.51
C MET A 1 44.03 14.83 -14.31
N LEU A 2 42.69 14.82 -14.24
CA LEU A 2 41.71 14.03 -15.03
C LEU A 2 42.11 12.60 -15.48
N GLY A 3 41.61 11.59 -14.77
CA GLY A 3 41.54 10.20 -15.20
C GLY A 3 40.09 9.72 -15.18
N CYS A 4 39.60 9.31 -16.34
CA CYS A 4 38.22 9.00 -16.69
C CYS A 4 37.55 7.96 -15.79
N ILE A 5 36.35 8.26 -15.30
CA ILE A 5 35.41 7.28 -14.76
C ILE A 5 34.69 6.66 -15.96
N GLU A 6 34.93 5.39 -16.23
CA GLU A 6 34.12 4.62 -17.20
C GLU A 6 32.67 4.52 -16.72
N PRO A 7 31.67 4.82 -17.58
CA PRO A 7 30.27 4.64 -17.24
C PRO A 7 29.93 3.14 -17.24
N SER A 8 29.51 2.63 -16.08
CA SER A 8 28.98 1.28 -15.94
C SER A 8 27.70 1.07 -16.78
N ALA A 9 27.64 -0.11 -17.41
CA ALA A 9 26.73 -0.50 -18.50
C ALA A 9 25.21 -0.55 -18.16
N PRO A 10 24.30 -0.61 -19.17
CA PRO A 10 22.86 -0.29 -19.10
C PRO A 10 21.92 -1.24 -18.34
N HIS A 11 22.45 -2.18 -17.54
CA HIS A 11 21.64 -3.22 -16.88
C HIS A 11 20.81 -2.70 -15.68
N ASP A 12 21.10 -1.50 -15.19
CA ASP A 12 20.53 -0.94 -13.95
C ASP A 12 19.11 -0.36 -14.13
N VAL A 13 18.78 0.18 -15.32
CA VAL A 13 17.48 0.84 -15.55
C VAL A 13 16.31 -0.16 -15.59
N ARG A 14 16.48 -1.32 -16.25
CA ARG A 14 15.44 -2.38 -16.28
C ARG A 14 15.21 -2.99 -14.89
N ALA A 15 16.26 -3.14 -14.08
CA ALA A 15 16.15 -3.65 -12.72
C ALA A 15 15.37 -2.67 -11.82
N ARG A 16 15.70 -1.37 -11.89
CA ARG A 16 15.00 -0.31 -11.14
C ARG A 16 13.52 -0.17 -11.51
N VAL A 17 13.19 -0.26 -12.80
CA VAL A 17 11.81 -0.20 -13.31
C VAL A 17 10.99 -1.41 -12.89
N THR A 18 11.58 -2.61 -12.98
CA THR A 18 10.90 -3.84 -12.62
C THR A 18 10.74 -3.95 -11.10
N GLY A 19 11.67 -3.37 -10.33
CA GLY A 19 11.59 -3.25 -8.89
C GLY A 19 10.50 -2.31 -8.38
N LEU A 20 10.29 -1.16 -9.03
CA LEU A 20 9.19 -0.27 -8.66
C LEU A 20 7.83 -0.88 -8.99
N ALA A 21 7.71 -1.53 -10.16
CA ALA A 21 6.49 -2.24 -10.55
C ALA A 21 6.20 -3.42 -9.62
N GLY A 22 7.22 -4.17 -9.21
CA GLY A 22 7.07 -5.23 -8.23
C GLY A 22 6.74 -4.70 -6.84
N ARG A 23 7.32 -3.60 -6.36
CA ARG A 23 6.92 -2.96 -5.08
C ARG A 23 5.45 -2.53 -5.07
N LEU A 24 4.95 -1.95 -6.16
CA LEU A 24 3.53 -1.60 -6.31
C LEU A 24 2.64 -2.86 -6.36
N LEU A 25 3.13 -3.95 -6.94
CA LEU A 25 2.43 -5.24 -7.01
C LEU A 25 2.42 -5.94 -5.64
N HIS A 26 3.54 -5.95 -4.91
CA HIS A 26 3.67 -6.43 -3.53
C HIS A 26 2.64 -5.78 -2.61
N HIS A 27 2.58 -4.46 -2.68
CA HIS A 27 1.69 -3.65 -1.87
C HIS A 27 0.22 -3.87 -2.25
N ARG A 28 -0.07 -4.05 -3.54
CA ARG A 28 -1.40 -4.44 -4.04
C ARG A 28 -1.80 -5.87 -3.66
N THR A 29 -0.85 -6.75 -3.36
CA THR A 29 -1.10 -8.16 -3.03
C THR A 29 -1.25 -8.38 -1.52
N LEU A 30 -0.47 -7.67 -0.69
CA LEU A 30 -0.56 -7.73 0.78
C LEU A 30 -1.73 -6.95 1.38
N ILE A 31 -2.20 -5.87 0.75
CA ILE A 31 -3.30 -5.08 1.32
C ILE A 31 -4.67 -5.69 0.96
N ARG A 32 -4.63 -6.81 0.23
CA ARG A 32 -5.81 -7.59 -0.11
C ARG A 32 -6.31 -8.46 1.09
N HIS A 33 -7.11 -7.85 1.98
CA HIS A 33 -8.09 -8.47 2.92
C HIS A 33 -7.51 -9.10 4.19
N GLU A 34 -6.48 -8.51 4.78
CA GLU A 34 -5.87 -9.11 5.94
C GLU A 34 -6.01 -8.26 7.19
N VAL A 35 -6.70 -8.85 8.16
CA VAL A 35 -6.75 -8.39 9.55
C VAL A 35 -5.32 -8.20 10.02
N ARG A 36 -5.05 -7.09 10.70
CA ARG A 36 -3.76 -6.85 11.37
C ARG A 36 -3.96 -6.85 12.89
N PRO A 37 -2.94 -7.26 13.65
CA PRO A 37 -2.91 -7.07 15.08
C PRO A 37 -3.12 -5.61 15.46
N LEU A 38 -3.96 -5.37 16.45
CA LEU A 38 -4.16 -4.05 17.05
C LEU A 38 -3.66 -3.99 18.50
N ASP A 39 -3.29 -5.14 19.07
CA ASP A 39 -2.68 -5.26 20.39
C ASP A 39 -1.18 -4.96 20.35
N ASP A 40 -0.56 -4.78 21.52
CA ASP A 40 0.86 -4.46 21.61
C ASP A 40 1.74 -5.51 20.92
N ALA A 41 2.70 -5.00 20.14
CA ALA A 41 3.66 -5.81 19.39
C ALA A 41 4.77 -6.40 20.28
N GLU A 42 4.86 -5.94 21.53
CA GLU A 42 5.76 -6.48 22.54
C GLU A 42 5.03 -7.51 23.40
N ARG A 43 5.66 -8.68 23.58
CA ARG A 43 5.17 -9.73 24.47
C ARG A 43 6.20 -9.99 25.55
N LEU A 44 6.14 -9.19 26.61
CA LEU A 44 7.03 -9.27 27.75
C LEU A 44 6.34 -10.03 28.89
N SER A 45 7.00 -11.04 29.46
CA SER A 45 6.56 -11.68 30.70
C SER A 45 6.87 -10.82 31.92
N GLY A 46 7.82 -9.87 31.79
CA GLY A 46 8.30 -9.04 32.89
C GLY A 46 9.27 -9.79 33.82
N GLU A 47 9.63 -11.03 33.49
CA GLU A 47 10.51 -11.86 34.30
C GLU A 47 11.98 -11.58 33.97
N ALA A 48 12.82 -11.36 34.99
CA ALA A 48 14.24 -11.13 34.81
C ALA A 48 14.96 -12.32 34.11
N THR A 49 14.39 -13.52 34.22
CA THR A 49 14.88 -14.76 33.61
C THR A 49 14.27 -15.02 32.22
N ALA A 50 13.52 -14.09 31.63
CA ALA A 50 12.98 -14.29 30.29
C ALA A 50 14.09 -14.35 29.23
N PHE A 51 13.97 -15.30 28.30
CA PHE A 51 14.82 -15.36 27.11
C PHE A 51 14.32 -14.32 26.10
N ARG A 52 15.15 -13.34 25.76
CA ARG A 52 14.75 -12.15 24.98
C ARG A 52 15.06 -12.29 23.50
N VAL A 53 14.03 -12.23 22.67
CA VAL A 53 14.07 -12.38 21.21
C VAL A 53 13.61 -11.09 20.55
N VAL A 54 14.39 -10.57 19.60
CA VAL A 54 13.93 -9.50 18.70
C VAL A 54 13.56 -10.10 17.36
N LEU A 55 12.31 -9.92 16.94
CA LEU A 55 11.82 -10.34 15.62
C LEU A 55 11.70 -9.12 14.72
N ALA A 56 12.68 -8.92 13.83
CA ALA A 56 12.76 -7.77 12.96
C ALA A 56 12.46 -8.13 11.49
N GLY A 57 11.72 -7.28 10.78
CA GLY A 57 11.44 -7.55 9.37
C GLY A 57 10.36 -6.71 8.71
N SER A 58 9.87 -7.23 7.59
CA SER A 58 8.69 -6.73 6.88
C SER A 58 7.79 -7.89 6.41
N GLY A 59 6.50 -7.62 6.20
CA GLY A 59 5.55 -8.66 5.77
C GLY A 59 5.16 -9.61 6.91
N ILE A 60 5.66 -10.85 6.91
CA ILE A 60 5.25 -11.91 7.85
C ILE A 60 5.49 -11.57 9.33
N THR A 61 6.45 -10.68 9.62
CA THR A 61 6.68 -10.19 10.98
C THR A 61 5.62 -9.21 11.44
N SER A 62 4.90 -8.55 10.54
CA SER A 62 3.83 -7.60 10.88
C SER A 62 2.51 -8.27 11.24
N GLY A 63 2.43 -9.61 11.17
CA GLY A 63 1.25 -10.35 11.62
C GLY A 63 0.02 -10.21 10.74
N TRP A 64 0.17 -9.93 9.45
CA TRP A 64 -0.96 -9.87 8.53
C TRP A 64 -1.78 -11.19 8.53
N GLY A 65 -3.09 -11.04 8.43
CA GLY A 65 -4.06 -12.14 8.41
C GLY A 65 -4.65 -12.50 9.78
N VAL A 66 -4.19 -11.86 10.86
CA VAL A 66 -4.65 -12.15 12.22
C VAL A 66 -5.00 -10.89 13.02
N SER A 67 -5.89 -11.03 14.01
CA SER A 67 -6.37 -9.91 14.84
C SER A 67 -5.48 -9.56 16.03
N THR A 68 -4.53 -10.42 16.40
CA THR A 68 -3.64 -10.20 17.54
C THR A 68 -2.23 -10.72 17.27
N HIS A 69 -1.23 -10.10 17.86
CA HIS A 69 0.17 -10.52 17.77
C HIS A 69 0.38 -11.90 18.41
N ARG A 70 -0.50 -12.30 19.35
CA ARG A 70 -0.54 -13.68 19.87
C ARG A 70 -0.76 -14.72 18.77
N LEU A 71 -1.58 -14.41 17.77
CA LEU A 71 -1.86 -15.30 16.63
C LEU A 71 -0.84 -15.13 15.49
N ALA A 72 0.01 -14.11 15.55
CA ALA A 72 1.02 -13.82 14.54
C ALA A 72 2.27 -14.68 14.70
N LEU A 73 3.28 -14.41 13.86
CA LEU A 73 4.59 -15.06 13.96
C LEU A 73 5.24 -14.84 15.32
N SER A 74 5.17 -13.62 15.86
CA SER A 74 5.73 -13.25 17.16
C SER A 74 5.16 -14.11 18.30
N GLY A 75 3.85 -14.21 18.40
CA GLY A 75 3.20 -15.06 19.41
C GLY A 75 3.43 -16.56 19.19
N SER A 76 3.53 -17.00 17.94
CA SER A 76 3.80 -18.41 17.62
C SER A 76 5.25 -18.81 17.97
N VAL A 77 6.23 -17.96 17.63
CA VAL A 77 7.65 -18.14 18.02
C VAL A 77 7.79 -18.13 19.55
N GLN A 78 7.12 -17.20 20.24
CA GLN A 78 7.14 -17.15 21.71
C GLN A 78 6.71 -18.50 22.32
N ARG A 79 5.55 -19.03 21.91
CA ARG A 79 5.04 -20.31 22.42
C ARG A 79 5.96 -21.48 22.07
N ALA A 80 6.42 -21.55 20.82
CA ALA A 80 7.28 -22.61 20.35
C ALA A 80 8.63 -22.64 21.12
N LEU A 81 9.18 -21.47 21.44
CA LEU A 81 10.39 -21.34 22.25
C LEU A 81 10.16 -21.63 23.73
N GLN A 82 9.06 -21.15 24.33
CA GLN A 82 8.74 -21.46 25.73
C GLN A 82 8.67 -22.98 25.95
N GLN A 83 8.05 -23.70 25.00
CA GLN A 83 7.98 -25.16 25.04
C GLN A 83 9.36 -25.84 24.93
N ARG A 84 10.26 -25.32 24.11
CA ARG A 84 11.60 -25.89 23.89
C ARG A 84 12.57 -25.55 25.02
N LEU A 85 12.49 -24.34 25.54
CA LEU A 85 13.45 -23.81 26.51
C LEU A 85 13.02 -24.03 27.96
N GLY A 86 11.74 -24.39 28.21
CA GLY A 86 11.21 -24.60 29.56
C GLY A 86 11.25 -23.35 30.46
N ARG A 87 11.36 -22.15 29.88
CA ARG A 87 11.46 -20.86 30.60
C ARG A 87 10.66 -19.77 29.89
N PRO A 88 10.36 -18.64 30.56
CA PRO A 88 9.71 -17.49 29.93
C PRO A 88 10.51 -16.98 28.74
N VAL A 89 9.81 -16.48 27.73
CA VAL A 89 10.39 -15.94 26.50
C VAL A 89 9.69 -14.61 26.22
N ASP A 90 10.49 -13.58 26.03
CA ASP A 90 10.05 -12.25 25.65
C ASP A 90 10.31 -12.05 24.16
N VAL A 91 9.27 -11.68 23.41
CA VAL A 91 9.39 -11.39 21.99
C VAL A 91 9.05 -9.93 21.75
N ARG A 92 10.05 -9.16 21.30
CA ARG A 92 9.87 -7.79 20.80
C ARG A 92 9.79 -7.84 19.28
N GLN A 93 8.62 -7.54 18.73
CA GLN A 93 8.45 -7.44 17.28
C GLN A 93 8.78 -6.03 16.80
N VAL A 94 9.68 -5.95 15.83
CA VAL A 94 10.15 -4.69 15.23
C VAL A 94 9.95 -4.76 13.72
N SER A 95 8.78 -4.34 13.24
CA SER A 95 8.43 -4.48 11.82
C SER A 95 8.03 -3.15 11.20
N ARG A 96 8.51 -2.91 9.98
CA ARG A 96 8.05 -1.78 9.16
C ARG A 96 7.53 -2.27 7.82
N ILE A 97 6.31 -1.85 7.49
CA ILE A 97 5.63 -2.27 6.26
C ILE A 97 6.44 -1.77 5.06
N GLY A 98 6.69 -2.67 4.10
CA GLY A 98 7.40 -2.34 2.87
C GLY A 98 8.91 -2.12 3.04
N ALA A 99 9.46 -2.30 4.24
CA ALA A 99 10.88 -2.12 4.49
C ALA A 99 11.71 -3.13 3.69
N LEU A 100 12.76 -2.61 3.05
CA LEU A 100 13.80 -3.40 2.42
C LEU A 100 14.85 -3.79 3.46
N LEU A 101 15.68 -4.78 3.14
CA LEU A 101 16.82 -5.12 4.01
C LEU A 101 17.77 -3.92 4.23
N GLY A 102 17.88 -3.03 3.24
CA GLY A 102 18.67 -1.79 3.34
C GLY A 102 18.24 -0.87 4.48
N ASP A 103 17.00 -1.01 4.93
CA ASP A 103 16.46 -0.17 5.98
C ASP A 103 16.46 -0.87 7.35
N ALA A 104 17.07 -2.05 7.46
CA ALA A 104 17.02 -2.86 8.67
C ALA A 104 17.68 -2.17 9.86
N ILE A 105 18.72 -1.36 9.64
CA ILE A 105 19.38 -0.58 10.70
C ILE A 105 18.39 0.42 11.28
N ASP A 106 17.78 1.27 10.46
CA ASP A 106 16.77 2.25 10.89
C ASP A 106 15.57 1.60 11.59
N VAL A 107 15.19 0.38 11.15
CA VAL A 107 14.11 -0.39 11.78
C VAL A 107 14.53 -0.86 13.18
N LEU A 108 15.79 -1.23 13.37
CA LEU A 108 16.34 -1.74 14.64
C LEU A 108 16.87 -0.63 15.57
N GLU A 109 17.16 0.54 15.02
CA GLU A 109 17.69 1.71 15.74
C GLU A 109 16.76 2.09 16.90
N ASP A 110 17.34 2.34 18.08
CA ASP A 110 16.65 2.57 19.35
C ASP A 110 15.78 1.42 19.89
N ARG A 111 15.77 0.24 19.23
CA ARG A 111 14.98 -0.94 19.65
C ARG A 111 15.82 -2.08 20.23
N LEU A 112 17.12 -2.01 20.03
CA LEU A 112 18.11 -2.87 20.65
C LEU A 112 18.68 -2.17 21.89
N ASP A 113 18.52 -2.78 23.05
CA ASP A 113 19.00 -2.29 24.35
C ASP A 113 20.22 -3.06 24.85
N GLY A 114 20.72 -4.03 24.08
CA GLY A 114 21.90 -4.81 24.40
C GLY A 114 21.62 -6.04 25.24
N THR A 115 20.37 -6.28 25.65
CA THR A 115 19.99 -7.41 26.50
C THR A 115 19.37 -8.58 25.75
N GLU A 116 19.31 -8.47 24.42
CA GLU A 116 18.76 -9.51 23.55
C GLU A 116 19.66 -10.74 23.55
N HIS A 117 19.02 -11.91 23.54
CA HIS A 117 19.72 -13.18 23.41
C HIS A 117 19.78 -13.65 21.95
N VAL A 118 18.87 -13.19 21.09
CA VAL A 118 18.84 -13.53 19.66
C VAL A 118 18.06 -12.50 18.86
N VAL A 119 18.52 -12.25 17.62
CA VAL A 119 17.80 -11.43 16.63
C VAL A 119 17.35 -12.32 15.48
N VAL A 120 16.08 -12.24 15.12
CA VAL A 120 15.49 -12.94 13.97
C VAL A 120 15.21 -11.91 12.89
N LEU A 121 15.86 -12.05 11.74
CA LEU A 121 15.73 -11.19 10.56
C LEU A 121 14.84 -11.85 9.52
N ALA A 122 13.63 -11.34 9.36
CA ALA A 122 12.66 -11.78 8.36
C ALA A 122 12.34 -10.63 7.38
N PHE A 123 13.35 -10.29 6.59
CA PHE A 123 13.28 -9.34 5.47
C PHE A 123 13.25 -10.09 4.14
N GLY A 124 13.15 -9.35 3.04
CA GLY A 124 13.35 -9.91 1.70
C GLY A 124 12.09 -9.97 0.86
N TRP A 125 10.90 -9.98 1.46
CA TRP A 125 9.67 -9.98 0.69
C TRP A 125 9.58 -8.75 -0.22
N SER A 126 9.73 -7.55 0.36
CA SER A 126 9.76 -6.31 -0.42
C SER A 126 10.94 -6.24 -1.39
N ASP A 127 12.09 -6.83 -1.06
CA ASP A 127 13.27 -6.90 -1.92
C ASP A 127 13.09 -7.80 -3.13
N ALA A 128 12.42 -8.94 -2.98
CA ALA A 128 12.11 -9.85 -4.10
C ALA A 128 11.23 -9.15 -5.13
N PHE A 129 10.29 -8.34 -4.66
CA PHE A 129 9.46 -7.51 -5.51
C PHE A 129 10.19 -6.27 -6.04
N ALA A 130 11.09 -5.69 -5.25
CA ALA A 130 11.98 -4.61 -5.70
C ALA A 130 13.06 -5.10 -6.65
N LEU A 131 13.17 -6.41 -6.89
CA LEU A 131 14.26 -7.06 -7.60
C LEU A 131 15.62 -6.51 -7.15
N THR A 132 15.79 -6.35 -5.83
CA THR A 132 17.03 -5.84 -5.23
C THR A 132 18.20 -6.67 -5.78
N PRO A 133 19.23 -6.04 -6.37
CA PRO A 133 20.36 -6.79 -6.92
C PRO A 133 20.96 -7.71 -5.86
N VAL A 134 21.27 -8.96 -6.24
CA VAL A 134 21.76 -9.97 -5.29
C VAL A 134 23.07 -9.52 -4.63
N SER A 135 23.95 -8.83 -5.35
CA SER A 135 25.17 -8.24 -4.77
C SER A 135 24.86 -7.23 -3.67
N ARG A 136 23.95 -6.29 -3.95
CA ARG A 136 23.50 -5.30 -2.97
C ARG A 136 22.84 -5.95 -1.76
N TRP A 137 22.02 -6.98 -1.97
CA TRP A 137 21.43 -7.77 -0.89
C TRP A 137 22.51 -8.40 -0.01
N THR A 138 23.50 -9.07 -0.62
CA THR A 138 24.63 -9.68 0.07
C THR A 138 25.46 -8.66 0.85
N GLU A 139 25.83 -7.54 0.23
CA GLU A 139 26.57 -6.45 0.88
C GLU A 139 25.80 -5.86 2.07
N THR A 140 24.50 -5.64 1.89
CA THR A 140 23.63 -5.07 2.93
C THR A 140 23.45 -6.04 4.09
N LEU A 141 23.16 -7.32 3.81
CA LEU A 141 23.10 -8.35 4.84
C LEU A 141 24.45 -8.47 5.55
N ASN A 142 25.53 -8.31 4.79
CA ASN A 142 26.86 -8.37 5.36
C ASN A 142 27.07 -7.25 6.38
N GLY A 143 26.85 -6.00 5.97
CA GLY A 143 26.98 -4.83 6.83
C GLY A 143 26.04 -4.85 8.03
N LEU A 144 24.80 -5.35 7.86
CA LEU A 144 23.84 -5.45 8.96
C LEU A 144 24.33 -6.38 10.07
N LEU A 145 24.82 -7.58 9.75
CA LEU A 145 25.31 -8.49 10.79
C LEU A 145 26.61 -7.96 11.42
N ASP A 146 27.45 -7.23 10.67
CA ASP A 146 28.61 -6.56 11.25
C ASP A 146 28.19 -5.51 12.28
N VAL A 147 27.15 -4.72 11.98
CA VAL A 147 26.59 -3.74 12.92
C VAL A 147 26.00 -4.42 14.15
N LEU A 148 25.26 -5.52 13.99
CA LEU A 148 24.67 -6.28 15.10
C LEU A 148 25.73 -6.91 16.03
N GLY A 149 26.90 -7.25 15.49
CA GLY A 149 28.03 -7.77 16.27
C GLY A 149 28.89 -6.71 16.97
N ARG A 150 28.82 -5.44 16.55
CA ARG A 150 29.69 -4.37 17.09
C ARG A 150 29.37 -4.06 18.55
N GLY A 151 30.42 -3.91 19.36
CA GLY A 151 30.32 -3.40 20.73
C GLY A 151 29.73 -4.39 21.74
N ARG A 152 29.54 -5.67 21.39
CA ARG A 152 29.04 -6.71 22.30
C ARG A 152 30.18 -7.63 22.77
N PRO A 153 30.18 -8.05 24.05
CA PRO A 153 31.22 -8.92 24.59
C PRO A 153 31.20 -10.37 24.06
N GLY A 154 30.16 -10.76 23.31
CA GLY A 154 30.05 -12.08 22.68
C GLY A 154 29.20 -12.05 21.41
N PRO A 155 29.20 -13.13 20.59
CA PRO A 155 28.42 -13.20 19.38
C PRO A 155 26.93 -13.16 19.72
N LEU A 156 26.20 -12.18 19.16
CA LEU A 156 24.75 -12.16 19.20
C LEU A 156 24.23 -13.16 18.16
N PRO A 157 23.56 -14.25 18.54
CA PRO A 157 22.96 -15.17 17.58
C PRO A 157 21.99 -14.43 16.66
N VAL A 158 22.11 -14.67 15.35
CA VAL A 158 21.22 -14.12 14.34
C VAL A 158 20.59 -15.22 13.51
N VAL A 159 19.27 -15.21 13.42
CA VAL A 159 18.50 -16.11 12.56
C VAL A 159 18.01 -15.34 11.34
N VAL A 160 18.53 -15.67 10.16
CA VAL A 160 18.05 -15.11 8.88
C VAL A 160 16.96 -16.01 8.32
N VAL A 161 15.74 -15.51 8.28
CA VAL A 161 14.57 -16.25 7.80
C VAL A 161 14.44 -16.09 6.28
N GLY A 162 14.35 -17.21 5.58
CA GLY A 162 14.18 -17.24 4.13
C GLY A 162 12.79 -16.78 3.68
N LEU A 163 12.73 -16.26 2.46
CA LEU A 163 11.47 -15.99 1.79
C LEU A 163 10.74 -17.31 1.49
N PRO A 164 9.43 -17.41 1.73
CA PRO A 164 8.67 -18.59 1.32
C PRO A 164 8.47 -18.64 -0.20
N PRO A 165 7.98 -19.77 -0.74
CA PRO A 165 7.63 -19.88 -2.16
C PRO A 165 6.64 -18.78 -2.58
N MET A 166 7.12 -17.88 -3.43
CA MET A 166 6.40 -16.68 -3.88
C MET A 166 5.22 -16.98 -4.84
N ASP A 167 4.94 -18.26 -5.07
CA ASP A 167 3.87 -18.77 -5.95
C ASP A 167 2.48 -18.65 -5.33
N SER A 168 2.41 -18.64 -4.01
CA SER A 168 1.18 -18.53 -3.21
C SER A 168 0.52 -17.15 -3.30
N LEU A 169 1.21 -16.15 -3.87
CA LEU A 169 0.81 -14.75 -3.84
C LEU A 169 -0.34 -14.38 -4.79
N GLY A 170 -0.85 -15.31 -5.61
CA GLY A 170 -1.96 -14.99 -6.53
C GLY A 170 -1.63 -13.86 -7.52
N ILE A 171 -0.33 -13.58 -7.74
CA ILE A 171 0.17 -12.67 -8.77
C ILE A 171 0.00 -13.38 -10.11
N ALA A 172 -1.25 -13.53 -10.53
CA ALA A 172 -1.62 -14.05 -11.82
C ALA A 172 -1.25 -13.00 -12.88
N GLY A 173 0.00 -13.02 -13.33
CA GLY A 173 0.54 -12.10 -14.33
C GLY A 173 1.98 -12.41 -14.73
N LEU A 174 2.47 -11.72 -15.77
CA LEU A 174 3.79 -11.98 -16.40
C LEU A 174 5.01 -11.93 -15.47
N LEU A 175 4.93 -11.24 -14.31
CA LEU A 175 6.08 -11.02 -13.43
C LEU A 175 6.27 -12.10 -12.34
N GLY A 176 5.27 -12.97 -12.12
CA GLY A 176 5.32 -13.99 -11.06
C GLY A 176 6.58 -14.89 -11.11
N PRO A 177 6.92 -15.48 -12.27
CA PRO A 177 8.13 -16.30 -12.40
C PRO A 177 9.43 -15.55 -12.12
N PHE A 178 9.49 -14.26 -12.45
CA PHE A 178 10.68 -13.42 -12.20
C PHE A 178 10.85 -13.13 -10.71
N VAL A 179 9.77 -12.78 -10.02
CA VAL A 179 9.81 -12.53 -8.56
C VAL A 179 10.14 -13.82 -7.80
N ARG A 180 9.57 -14.96 -8.20
CA ARG A 180 9.93 -16.27 -7.62
C ARG A 180 11.41 -16.56 -7.78
N ARG A 181 11.91 -16.57 -9.03
CA ARG A 181 13.32 -16.88 -9.31
C ARG A 181 14.25 -15.91 -8.60
N HIS A 182 13.86 -14.65 -8.47
CA HIS A 182 14.65 -13.68 -7.75
C HIS A 182 14.63 -13.91 -6.24
N GLY A 183 13.48 -14.23 -5.64
CA GLY A 183 13.39 -14.65 -4.23
C GLY A 183 14.25 -15.87 -3.91
N GLU A 184 14.28 -16.87 -4.79
CA GLU A 184 15.17 -18.03 -4.67
C GLU A 184 16.65 -17.62 -4.66
N ARG A 185 17.06 -16.67 -5.51
CA ARG A 185 18.43 -16.13 -5.53
C ARG A 185 18.76 -15.35 -4.26
N LEU A 186 17.81 -14.60 -3.69
CA LEU A 186 18.00 -13.92 -2.41
C LEU A 186 18.11 -14.91 -1.24
N ASN A 187 17.36 -16.01 -1.27
CA ASN A 187 17.50 -17.10 -0.30
C ASN A 187 18.87 -17.78 -0.40
N GLU A 188 19.35 -18.05 -1.60
CA GLU A 188 20.68 -18.63 -1.82
C GLU A 188 21.80 -17.72 -1.28
N ALA A 189 21.72 -16.43 -1.61
CA ALA A 189 22.66 -15.44 -1.10
C ALA A 189 22.62 -15.32 0.43
N SER A 190 21.42 -15.33 1.03
CA SER A 190 21.25 -15.31 2.49
C SER A 190 21.86 -16.55 3.15
N ARG A 191 21.67 -17.74 2.56
CA ARG A 191 22.28 -18.98 3.05
C ARG A 191 23.81 -18.92 2.98
N THR A 192 24.35 -18.41 1.89
CA THR A 192 25.80 -18.26 1.71
C THR A 192 26.39 -17.31 2.75
N VAL A 193 25.75 -16.15 2.98
CA VAL A 193 26.18 -15.18 3.99
C VAL A 193 26.10 -15.75 5.41
N ALA A 194 25.01 -16.45 5.74
CA ALA A 194 24.85 -17.06 7.06
C ALA A 194 25.90 -18.15 7.32
N ALA A 195 26.15 -19.04 6.35
CA ALA A 195 27.14 -20.11 6.48
C ALA A 195 28.57 -19.60 6.66
N ALA A 196 28.88 -18.41 6.14
CA ALA A 196 30.19 -17.78 6.29
C ALA A 196 30.39 -17.08 7.65
N ARG A 197 29.38 -17.05 8.53
CA ARG A 197 29.40 -16.23 9.75
C ARG A 197 29.06 -17.02 11.01
N PRO A 198 30.01 -17.12 11.96
CA PRO A 198 29.74 -17.71 13.27
C PRO A 198 28.55 -17.04 13.96
N GLY A 199 27.69 -17.84 14.58
CA GLY A 199 26.50 -17.34 15.27
C GLY A 199 25.36 -16.88 14.35
N THR A 200 25.47 -17.05 13.02
CA THR A 200 24.37 -16.78 12.08
C THR A 200 23.84 -18.08 11.48
N VAL A 201 22.52 -18.25 11.47
CA VAL A 201 21.87 -19.41 10.84
C VAL A 201 20.80 -18.96 9.85
N PHE A 202 20.75 -19.60 8.69
CA PHE A 202 19.68 -19.40 7.72
C PHE A 202 18.58 -20.45 7.90
N VAL A 203 17.34 -20.01 8.05
CA VAL A 203 16.16 -20.87 8.22
C VAL A 203 15.26 -20.75 7.00
N PRO A 204 15.15 -21.78 6.14
CA PRO A 204 14.21 -21.74 5.02
C PRO A 204 12.77 -21.81 5.54
N LEU A 205 11.87 -21.04 4.91
CA LEU A 205 10.42 -21.22 5.07
C LEU A 205 9.89 -22.04 3.91
N ASP A 206 9.55 -23.31 4.15
CA ASP A 206 8.85 -24.14 3.16
C ASP A 206 7.34 -24.15 3.45
N THR A 207 6.53 -24.07 2.40
CA THR A 207 5.06 -24.11 2.47
C THR A 207 4.48 -25.39 1.86
N ALA A 208 5.29 -26.44 1.63
CA ALA A 208 4.86 -27.70 1.02
C ALA A 208 3.63 -28.39 1.68
N ALA A 209 3.18 -27.94 2.85
CA ALA A 209 2.06 -28.52 3.59
C ALA A 209 0.69 -27.80 3.49
N ASN A 210 0.53 -26.63 2.86
CA ASN A 210 -0.81 -26.03 2.76
C ASN A 210 -1.00 -25.11 1.55
N THR A 211 -1.76 -25.59 0.56
CA THR A 211 -2.23 -24.82 -0.60
C THR A 211 -3.28 -23.75 -0.28
N ASP A 212 -3.74 -23.65 0.99
CA ASP A 212 -4.77 -22.70 1.45
C ASP A 212 -4.23 -21.55 2.32
N LEU A 213 -2.91 -21.40 2.46
CA LEU A 213 -2.34 -20.28 3.20
C LEU A 213 -2.51 -18.98 2.42
N ARG A 214 -3.13 -17.98 3.07
CA ARG A 214 -3.27 -16.64 2.49
C ARG A 214 -1.89 -16.01 2.26
N PRO A 215 -1.74 -15.15 1.23
CA PRO A 215 -0.49 -14.48 0.84
C PRO A 215 0.33 -13.75 1.92
N SER A 216 -0.20 -13.64 3.13
CA SER A 216 0.22 -12.73 4.19
C SER A 216 0.36 -13.36 5.56
N GLY A 217 -0.07 -14.62 5.70
CA GLY A 217 -0.20 -15.32 6.97
C GLY A 217 -1.64 -15.69 7.35
N SER A 218 -1.73 -16.75 8.13
CA SER A 218 -2.89 -17.17 8.92
C SER A 218 -2.35 -17.67 10.27
N PRO A 219 -3.18 -17.83 11.32
CA PRO A 219 -2.72 -18.40 12.58
C PRO A 219 -1.98 -19.74 12.37
N GLU A 220 -2.47 -20.57 11.44
CA GLU A 220 -1.90 -21.86 11.09
C GLU A 220 -0.56 -21.69 10.35
N ALA A 221 -0.47 -20.75 9.40
CA ALA A 221 0.78 -20.45 8.71
C ALA A 221 1.87 -20.02 9.70
N TYR A 222 1.53 -19.09 10.60
CA TYR A 222 2.46 -18.60 11.61
C TYR A 222 2.89 -19.68 12.59
N ALA A 223 1.98 -20.58 12.98
CA ALA A 223 2.32 -21.73 13.79
C ALA A 223 3.36 -22.61 13.08
N VAL A 224 3.13 -22.97 11.81
CA VAL A 224 4.05 -23.81 11.03
C VAL A 224 5.41 -23.12 10.83
N TRP A 225 5.42 -21.85 10.42
CA TRP A 225 6.66 -21.10 10.20
C TRP A 225 7.46 -20.86 11.48
N SER A 226 6.80 -20.79 12.63
CA SER A 226 7.49 -20.57 13.90
C SER A 226 8.33 -21.76 14.36
N LEU A 227 7.98 -22.99 13.98
CA LEU A 227 8.66 -24.20 14.44
C LEU A 227 10.14 -24.25 14.03
N PRO A 228 10.51 -24.16 12.72
CA PRO A 228 11.91 -24.21 12.32
C PRO A 228 12.73 -23.02 12.84
N ILE A 229 12.09 -21.86 13.04
CA ILE A 229 12.73 -20.70 13.67
C ILE A 229 13.06 -21.02 15.13
N ALA A 230 12.10 -21.56 15.88
CA ALA A 230 12.28 -21.90 17.28
C ALA A 230 13.30 -23.03 17.48
N ASP A 231 13.34 -24.03 16.59
CA ASP A 231 14.34 -25.09 16.58
C ASP A 231 15.75 -24.52 16.39
N ALA A 232 15.93 -23.63 15.41
CA ALA A 232 17.22 -22.99 15.14
C ALA A 232 17.71 -22.13 16.32
N ILE A 233 16.82 -21.37 16.95
CA ILE A 233 17.15 -20.58 18.15
C ILE A 233 17.51 -21.47 19.32
N ALA A 234 16.76 -22.56 19.56
CA ALA A 234 17.04 -23.47 20.65
C ALA A 234 18.40 -24.17 20.47
N ALA A 235 18.72 -24.61 19.25
CA ALA A 235 20.01 -25.20 18.92
C ALA A 235 21.18 -24.21 19.07
N ALA A 236 20.98 -22.94 18.70
CA ALA A 236 22.02 -21.90 18.85
C ALA A 236 22.34 -21.53 20.30
N LYS A 237 21.48 -21.91 21.26
CA LYS A 237 21.65 -21.65 22.69
C LYS A 237 22.49 -22.72 23.39
N ASP A 238 22.68 -23.89 22.76
CA ASP A 238 23.32 -25.05 23.39
C ASP A 238 24.64 -25.41 22.68
N PRO A 239 25.75 -24.73 23.00
CA PRO A 239 27.06 -25.08 22.44
C PRO A 239 27.66 -26.37 23.03
N ASP A 240 27.03 -27.01 24.02
CA ASP A 240 27.56 -28.21 24.72
C ASP A 240 26.82 -29.53 24.40
N GLU A 241 25.78 -29.54 23.55
CA GLU A 241 24.98 -30.74 23.23
C GLU A 241 25.10 -31.19 21.75
N ASP A 242 26.31 -31.09 21.19
CA ASP A 242 26.64 -31.29 19.77
C ASP A 242 26.58 -32.75 19.25
N ILE A 243 25.81 -33.64 19.90
CA ILE A 243 25.72 -35.06 19.53
C ILE A 243 24.27 -35.53 19.63
N ARG A 244 23.43 -35.26 18.61
CA ARG A 244 22.30 -36.14 18.18
C ARG A 244 21.42 -35.59 17.05
N ILE A 245 21.36 -34.27 16.81
CA ILE A 245 20.33 -33.69 15.91
C ILE A 245 20.81 -33.50 14.45
N GLY A 246 22.13 -33.31 14.24
CA GLY A 246 22.71 -33.11 12.90
C GLY A 246 22.49 -34.28 11.92
N GLY A 247 22.33 -35.51 12.43
CA GLY A 247 21.98 -36.68 11.60
C GLY A 247 20.50 -36.80 11.26
N MET A 248 19.60 -36.30 12.12
CA MET A 248 18.16 -36.50 11.98
C MET A 248 17.52 -35.54 10.97
N LEU A 249 17.96 -34.28 10.93
CA LEU A 249 17.46 -33.28 9.98
C LEU A 249 17.99 -33.48 8.55
N GLY A 250 19.23 -33.98 8.40
CA GLY A 250 19.79 -34.35 7.10
C GLY A 250 19.10 -35.56 6.44
N GLU A 251 18.58 -36.49 7.24
CA GLU A 251 17.83 -37.67 6.78
C GLU A 251 16.39 -37.31 6.36
N LEU A 252 15.72 -36.45 7.15
CA LEU A 252 14.37 -35.92 6.85
C LEU A 252 14.36 -35.08 5.58
N TYR A 253 15.40 -34.25 5.37
CA TYR A 253 15.52 -33.42 4.18
C TYR A 253 15.78 -34.26 2.90
N ARG A 254 16.61 -35.31 2.98
CA ARG A 254 16.83 -36.25 1.87
C ARG A 254 15.57 -37.05 1.51
N ARG A 255 14.74 -37.40 2.50
CA ARG A 255 13.47 -38.11 2.26
C ARG A 255 12.40 -37.24 1.57
N SER A 256 12.26 -35.96 1.93
CA SER A 256 11.36 -35.03 1.22
C SER A 256 11.82 -34.74 -0.21
N ALA A 257 13.12 -34.62 -0.44
CA ALA A 257 13.67 -34.38 -1.78
C ALA A 257 13.47 -35.60 -2.72
N ALA A 258 13.58 -36.83 -2.20
CA ALA A 258 13.34 -38.05 -2.98
C ALA A 258 11.85 -38.28 -3.31
N ALA A 259 10.92 -37.88 -2.43
CA ALA A 259 9.48 -38.02 -2.65
C ALA A 259 8.92 -37.10 -3.75
N SER A 260 9.66 -36.06 -4.15
CA SER A 260 9.22 -35.07 -5.15
C SER A 260 9.56 -35.46 -6.60
N HIS A 261 10.15 -36.64 -6.85
CA HIS A 261 10.61 -37.05 -8.19
C HIS A 261 10.07 -38.38 -8.72
N THR A 262 9.16 -39.05 -8.03
CA THR A 262 8.50 -40.25 -8.54
C THR A 262 7.03 -40.26 -8.16
N ASP A 263 6.15 -39.79 -9.06
CA ASP A 263 4.98 -40.56 -9.52
C ASP A 263 4.18 -39.75 -10.57
N ARG A 264 4.25 -40.16 -11.84
CA ARG A 264 3.29 -39.76 -12.89
C ARG A 264 2.53 -41.03 -13.28
N GLY A 265 1.49 -41.36 -12.53
CA GLY A 265 0.47 -42.37 -12.86
C GLY A 265 -0.86 -41.75 -13.32
N PRO A 266 -1.73 -42.50 -14.03
CA PRO A 266 -2.81 -41.93 -14.84
C PRO A 266 -4.05 -41.49 -14.03
N ARG A 267 -4.80 -40.53 -14.59
CA ARG A 267 -5.92 -39.81 -13.95
C ARG A 267 -7.12 -40.73 -13.64
N SER A 268 -7.74 -40.51 -12.48
CA SER A 268 -8.90 -41.27 -11.98
C SER A 268 -10.27 -40.66 -12.38
N PRO A 269 -11.29 -41.49 -12.71
CA PRO A 269 -12.66 -41.07 -13.09
C PRO A 269 -13.47 -40.30 -12.04
N VAL A 270 -12.95 -40.16 -10.81
CA VAL A 270 -13.64 -39.47 -9.70
C VAL A 270 -13.69 -37.95 -9.91
N GLN A 271 -12.78 -37.39 -10.74
CA GLN A 271 -12.71 -35.95 -10.99
C GLN A 271 -13.82 -35.41 -11.91
N ASP A 272 -14.45 -36.26 -12.73
CA ASP A 272 -15.52 -35.84 -13.65
C ASP A 272 -16.89 -35.75 -12.97
N ALA A 273 -17.14 -36.56 -11.94
CA ALA A 273 -18.41 -36.58 -11.21
C ALA A 273 -18.65 -35.31 -10.36
N ALA A 274 -17.57 -34.63 -9.93
CA ALA A 274 -17.67 -33.39 -9.14
C ALA A 274 -18.14 -32.18 -9.97
N ARG A 275 -18.06 -32.25 -11.30
CA ARG A 275 -18.38 -31.13 -12.19
C ARG A 275 -19.86 -31.01 -12.55
N ALA A 276 -20.65 -32.08 -12.38
CA ALA A 276 -22.04 -32.12 -12.84
C ALA A 276 -23.08 -31.57 -11.84
N ARG A 277 -22.74 -31.36 -10.56
CA ARG A 277 -23.74 -31.12 -9.48
C ARG A 277 -23.97 -29.67 -9.03
N ARG A 278 -23.55 -28.63 -9.76
CA ARG A 278 -23.81 -27.24 -9.33
C ARG A 278 -24.41 -26.34 -10.43
N ARG A 279 -25.75 -26.34 -10.53
CA ARG A 279 -26.56 -25.29 -11.17
C ARG A 279 -27.77 -24.85 -10.28
N ARG A 280 -27.58 -23.73 -9.52
CA ARG A 280 -28.46 -22.57 -9.09
C ARG A 280 -29.88 -22.76 -8.46
N PRO A 281 -30.56 -21.73 -7.82
CA PRO A 281 -30.26 -20.29 -7.44
C PRO A 281 -30.68 -19.79 -6.00
N SER A 282 -30.15 -18.70 -5.38
CA SER A 282 -30.69 -17.28 -5.20
C SER A 282 -30.13 -16.61 -3.86
N PRO A 283 -30.50 -15.37 -3.41
CA PRO A 283 -29.70 -14.11 -3.45
C PRO A 283 -28.90 -13.61 -2.20
N SER A 284 -27.99 -12.68 -2.52
CA SER A 284 -27.28 -11.58 -1.79
C SER A 284 -26.40 -11.81 -0.55
N ARG A 285 -25.13 -12.21 -0.81
CA ARG A 285 -23.90 -11.82 -0.05
C ARG A 285 -23.17 -10.59 -0.64
N ARG A 286 -23.79 -9.85 -1.57
CA ARG A 286 -23.11 -8.79 -2.36
C ARG A 286 -22.91 -7.46 -1.62
N GLY A 287 -23.58 -7.23 -0.49
CA GLY A 287 -23.43 -5.99 0.29
C GLY A 287 -22.11 -5.91 1.06
N ALA A 288 -21.73 -6.99 1.76
CA ALA A 288 -20.53 -7.02 2.60
C ALA A 288 -19.21 -7.03 1.79
N ALA A 289 -19.17 -7.80 0.70
CA ALA A 289 -17.97 -7.90 -0.16
C ALA A 289 -17.64 -6.60 -0.93
N ALA A 290 -18.61 -5.69 -1.09
CA ALA A 290 -18.38 -4.40 -1.73
C ALA A 290 -17.67 -3.43 -0.77
N VAL A 291 -18.08 -3.41 0.50
CA VAL A 291 -17.50 -2.56 1.55
C VAL A 291 -16.08 -3.02 1.92
N ASP A 292 -15.84 -4.34 1.94
CA ASP A 292 -14.51 -4.90 2.19
C ASP A 292 -13.52 -4.66 1.04
N ALA A 293 -14.00 -4.62 -0.21
CA ALA A 293 -13.17 -4.33 -1.38
C ALA A 293 -12.70 -2.87 -1.44
N VAL A 294 -13.41 -1.96 -0.78
CA VAL A 294 -13.10 -0.52 -0.74
C VAL A 294 -12.13 -0.20 0.40
N ARG A 295 -12.30 -0.82 1.59
CA ARG A 295 -11.34 -0.71 2.72
C ARG A 295 -9.94 -1.27 2.43
N MET A 296 -9.84 -2.16 1.46
CA MET A 296 -8.66 -2.94 1.08
C MET A 296 -7.78 -2.23 0.04
N ARG A 297 -8.24 -1.11 -0.50
CA ARG A 297 -7.57 -0.41 -1.60
C ARG A 297 -7.10 0.99 -1.22
N THR A 298 -7.74 1.58 -0.22
CA THR A 298 -7.25 2.75 0.53
C THR A 298 -5.81 2.55 1.02
N GLY A 299 -5.43 1.37 1.55
CA GLY A 299 -4.09 1.15 2.09
C GLY A 299 -2.92 1.32 1.09
N VAL A 300 -3.11 1.01 -0.20
CA VAL A 300 -2.06 1.25 -1.24
C VAL A 300 -1.86 2.73 -1.51
N HIS A 301 -2.95 3.47 -1.46
CA HIS A 301 -2.95 4.90 -1.62
C HIS A 301 -2.37 5.58 -0.36
N ASP A 302 -2.72 5.15 0.85
CA ASP A 302 -2.18 5.67 2.12
C ASP A 302 -0.64 5.56 2.20
N TYR A 303 -0.05 4.51 1.63
CA TYR A 303 1.40 4.39 1.55
C TYR A 303 2.01 5.33 0.52
N ALA A 304 1.45 5.40 -0.69
CA ALA A 304 1.91 6.34 -1.70
C ALA A 304 1.86 7.77 -1.16
N MET A 305 0.78 8.15 -0.47
CA MET A 305 0.64 9.47 0.12
C MET A 305 1.56 9.70 1.31
N ARG A 306 1.84 8.68 2.14
CA ARG A 306 2.88 8.77 3.18
C ARG A 306 4.28 8.96 2.61
N VAL A 307 4.61 8.27 1.52
CA VAL A 307 5.87 8.50 0.80
C VAL A 307 5.94 9.93 0.25
N LEU A 308 4.82 10.50 -0.22
CA LEU A 308 4.79 11.92 -0.60
C LEU A 308 4.99 12.85 0.60
N GLU A 309 4.35 12.55 1.73
CA GLU A 309 4.51 13.26 3.00
C GLU A 309 5.97 13.23 3.48
N ASP A 310 6.59 12.05 3.49
CA ASP A 310 7.99 11.81 3.90
C ASP A 310 8.99 12.47 2.95
N LEU A 311 8.64 12.64 1.67
CA LEU A 311 9.42 13.40 0.68
C LEU A 311 9.22 14.94 0.78
N GLY A 312 8.54 15.42 1.83
CA GLY A 312 8.33 16.85 2.07
C GLY A 312 7.17 17.44 1.27
N HIS A 313 6.18 16.63 0.88
CA HIS A 313 4.92 17.07 0.27
C HIS A 313 3.72 16.77 1.16
N PRO A 314 3.64 17.36 2.37
CA PRO A 314 2.50 17.15 3.24
C PRO A 314 1.21 17.69 2.60
N PRO A 315 0.06 17.02 2.78
CA PRO A 315 -1.24 17.56 2.40
C PRO A 315 -1.60 18.75 3.27
N LEU A 316 -2.34 19.69 2.69
CA LEU A 316 -2.93 20.82 3.41
C LEU A 316 -4.23 20.47 4.13
N ILE A 317 -4.25 19.31 4.76
CA ILE A 317 -5.34 18.91 5.66
C ILE A 317 -4.79 19.08 7.07
N GLY A 318 -5.20 20.17 7.72
CA GLY A 318 -4.87 20.41 9.12
C GLY A 318 -5.41 19.28 10.02
N PRO A 319 -4.82 19.08 11.20
CA PRO A 319 -5.42 18.22 12.21
C PRO A 319 -6.70 18.89 12.71
N THR A 320 -7.87 18.38 12.31
CA THR A 320 -9.26 18.57 12.82
C THR A 320 -10.28 18.83 11.71
N GLY A 321 -11.43 18.14 11.80
CA GLY A 321 -12.47 18.04 10.76
C GLY A 321 -13.36 19.26 10.52
N ALA A 322 -12.80 20.48 10.52
CA ALA A 322 -13.51 21.66 10.05
C ALA A 322 -13.23 21.92 8.55
N PRO A 323 -14.25 22.26 7.74
CA PRO A 323 -14.04 22.60 6.33
C PRO A 323 -13.13 23.82 6.17
N CYS A 324 -12.21 23.75 5.21
CA CYS A 324 -11.39 24.90 4.85
C CYS A 324 -12.23 25.86 4.00
N ARG A 325 -12.24 27.15 4.36
CA ARG A 325 -12.91 28.19 3.58
C ARG A 325 -11.89 29.12 2.94
N THR A 326 -12.03 29.32 1.64
CA THR A 326 -11.27 30.31 0.86
C THR A 326 -12.22 31.42 0.44
N LEU A 327 -11.81 32.67 0.67
CA LEU A 327 -12.62 33.85 0.43
C LEU A 327 -11.95 34.73 -0.63
N ALA A 328 -12.66 35.04 -1.71
CA ALA A 328 -12.36 36.17 -2.56
C ALA A 328 -13.37 37.27 -2.27
N VAL A 329 -12.89 38.42 -1.84
CA VAL A 329 -13.75 39.52 -1.39
C VAL A 329 -14.43 40.17 -2.59
N GLY A 330 -15.74 40.35 -2.51
CA GLY A 330 -16.51 41.03 -3.54
C GLY A 330 -18.01 41.02 -3.22
N PRO A 331 -18.83 41.77 -3.97
CA PRO A 331 -20.26 41.84 -3.74
C PRO A 331 -20.97 40.53 -4.10
N ARG A 332 -22.09 40.22 -3.41
CA ARG A 332 -22.98 39.07 -3.70
C ARG A 332 -22.23 37.76 -3.92
N PRO A 333 -21.59 37.21 -2.88
CA PRO A 333 -20.67 36.11 -3.06
C PRO A 333 -21.33 34.89 -3.73
N VAL A 334 -20.60 34.28 -4.67
CA VAL A 334 -20.91 32.95 -5.20
C VAL A 334 -20.41 31.93 -4.21
N ARG A 335 -21.28 31.00 -3.81
CA ARG A 335 -20.94 29.92 -2.89
C ARG A 335 -20.54 28.69 -3.69
N VAL A 336 -19.29 28.27 -3.54
CA VAL A 336 -18.72 27.12 -4.26
C VAL A 336 -18.39 26.00 -3.28
N LEU A 337 -18.80 24.79 -3.59
CA LEU A 337 -18.44 23.59 -2.84
C LEU A 337 -17.38 22.79 -3.59
N PHE A 338 -16.20 22.61 -3.00
CA PHE A 338 -15.20 21.64 -3.45
C PHE A 338 -15.32 20.36 -2.64
N PHE A 339 -15.38 19.21 -3.31
CA PHE A 339 -15.53 17.92 -2.63
C PHE A 339 -14.92 16.76 -3.41
N GLY A 340 -14.75 15.62 -2.75
CA GLY A 340 -14.03 14.46 -3.29
C GLY A 340 -12.62 14.35 -2.71
N ALA A 341 -11.63 14.10 -3.56
CA ALA A 341 -10.24 13.87 -3.16
C ALA A 341 -9.25 14.45 -4.20
N GLY A 342 -8.02 13.94 -4.22
CA GLY A 342 -7.03 14.27 -5.25
C GLY A 342 -6.57 15.74 -5.20
N LEU A 343 -6.79 16.49 -6.29
CA LEU A 343 -6.27 17.85 -6.43
C LEU A 343 -6.82 18.83 -5.39
N ALA A 344 -8.07 18.64 -4.95
CA ALA A 344 -8.69 19.47 -3.91
C ALA A 344 -8.02 19.34 -2.53
N ILE A 345 -7.13 18.37 -2.34
CA ILE A 345 -6.37 18.22 -1.09
C ILE A 345 -5.19 19.21 -1.03
N GLY A 346 -4.68 19.68 -2.16
CA GLY A 346 -3.58 20.66 -2.20
C GLY A 346 -2.22 20.08 -1.80
N TYR A 347 -1.84 18.92 -2.31
CA TYR A 347 -0.49 18.37 -2.08
C TYR A 347 0.61 19.30 -2.62
N GLY A 348 1.76 19.35 -1.94
CA GLY A 348 2.98 20.03 -2.44
C GLY A 348 3.04 21.55 -2.25
N VAL A 349 1.99 22.17 -1.73
CA VAL A 349 1.92 23.59 -1.39
C VAL A 349 1.75 23.80 0.13
N ARG A 350 1.99 25.02 0.61
CA ARG A 350 2.03 25.35 2.06
C ARG A 350 0.77 26.03 2.58
N SER A 351 -0.10 26.50 1.68
CA SER A 351 -1.32 27.22 2.05
C SER A 351 -2.46 26.89 1.09
N ARG A 352 -3.70 27.06 1.54
CA ARG A 352 -4.89 26.90 0.68
C ARG A 352 -4.98 27.97 -0.40
N GLU A 353 -4.36 29.13 -0.16
CA GLU A 353 -4.21 30.18 -1.16
C GLU A 353 -3.31 29.75 -2.33
N ASP A 354 -2.32 28.88 -2.07
CA ASP A 354 -1.46 28.32 -3.12
C ASP A 354 -1.99 27.00 -3.72
N ALA A 355 -2.97 26.36 -3.05
CA ALA A 355 -3.67 25.17 -3.56
C ALA A 355 -4.72 25.56 -4.61
N VAL A 356 -5.37 24.60 -5.27
CA VAL A 356 -6.40 24.88 -6.29
C VAL A 356 -7.50 25.84 -5.81
N ASP A 357 -7.80 25.87 -4.51
CA ASP A 357 -8.82 26.71 -3.91
C ASP A 357 -8.59 28.22 -4.14
N GLY A 358 -7.36 28.68 -3.90
CA GLY A 358 -6.99 30.11 -3.97
C GLY A 358 -7.08 30.70 -5.38
N PRO A 359 -6.29 30.20 -6.35
CA PRO A 359 -6.32 30.65 -7.73
C PRO A 359 -7.72 30.53 -8.34
N PHE A 360 -8.46 29.46 -8.02
CA PHE A 360 -9.81 29.29 -8.54
C PHE A 360 -10.79 30.32 -7.97
N ALA A 361 -10.78 30.57 -6.66
CA ALA A 361 -11.64 31.59 -6.06
C ALA A 361 -11.32 32.99 -6.59
N GLN A 362 -10.04 33.34 -6.74
CA GLN A 362 -9.62 34.62 -7.30
C GLN A 362 -10.01 34.77 -8.78
N ALA A 363 -9.74 33.76 -9.60
CA ALA A 363 -10.05 33.80 -11.03
C ALA A 363 -11.57 33.82 -11.28
N LEU A 364 -12.34 33.05 -10.50
CA LEU A 364 -13.81 33.06 -10.58
C LEU A 364 -14.40 34.39 -10.13
N SER A 365 -13.86 34.98 -9.05
CA SER A 365 -14.28 36.30 -8.56
C SER A 365 -14.06 37.37 -9.63
N GLY A 366 -12.87 37.39 -10.24
CA GLY A 366 -12.56 38.32 -11.33
C GLY A 366 -13.42 38.09 -12.59
N ALA A 367 -13.72 36.84 -12.94
CA ALA A 367 -14.54 36.52 -14.11
C ALA A 367 -16.02 36.90 -13.94
N LEU A 368 -16.53 36.90 -12.71
CA LEU A 368 -17.94 37.18 -12.42
C LEU A 368 -18.19 38.58 -11.83
N ASP A 369 -17.13 39.33 -11.50
CA ASP A 369 -17.19 40.57 -10.73
C ASP A 369 -18.03 40.42 -9.43
N ARG A 370 -17.82 39.29 -8.74
CA ARG A 370 -18.54 38.90 -7.52
C ARG A 370 -17.58 38.34 -6.50
N GLY A 371 -17.95 38.43 -5.22
CA GLY A 371 -17.23 37.69 -4.18
C GLY A 371 -17.31 36.18 -4.42
N VAL A 372 -16.39 35.40 -3.86
CA VAL A 372 -16.46 33.94 -3.86
C VAL A 372 -16.23 33.44 -2.45
N VAL A 373 -17.14 32.59 -1.99
CA VAL A 373 -17.00 31.82 -0.75
C VAL A 373 -16.86 30.36 -1.16
N LEU A 374 -15.63 29.86 -1.18
CA LEU A 374 -15.32 28.48 -1.51
C LEU A 374 -15.18 27.68 -0.22
N GLU A 375 -15.98 26.64 -0.08
CA GLU A 375 -15.88 25.68 1.01
C GLU A 375 -15.31 24.36 0.47
N ASN A 376 -14.15 23.96 0.98
CA ASN A 376 -13.49 22.73 0.60
C ASN A 376 -13.72 21.64 1.67
N ARG A 377 -14.44 20.60 1.25
CA ARG A 377 -14.81 19.41 2.01
C ARG A 377 -14.08 18.15 1.51
N ALA A 378 -13.04 18.31 0.69
CA ALA A 378 -12.26 17.19 0.19
C ALA A 378 -11.52 16.49 1.34
N ALA A 379 -11.51 15.17 1.29
CA ALA A 379 -10.86 14.33 2.30
C ALA A 379 -9.78 13.47 1.67
N LYS A 380 -8.75 13.13 2.47
CA LYS A 380 -7.79 12.11 2.06
C LYS A 380 -8.53 10.80 1.81
N HIS A 381 -8.18 10.13 0.72
CA HIS A 381 -8.57 8.75 0.50
C HIS A 381 -10.09 8.54 0.44
N LEU A 382 -10.83 9.52 -0.07
CA LEU A 382 -12.28 9.46 -0.15
C LEU A 382 -12.72 8.73 -1.44
N PRO A 383 -13.18 7.47 -1.37
CA PRO A 383 -13.63 6.76 -2.55
C PRO A 383 -14.95 7.36 -3.06
N LEU A 384 -15.21 7.24 -4.36
CA LEU A 384 -16.42 7.78 -5.00
C LEU A 384 -17.72 7.45 -4.23
N GLU A 385 -17.85 6.23 -3.70
CA GLU A 385 -19.04 5.78 -2.96
C GLU A 385 -19.23 6.38 -1.57
N GLN A 386 -18.16 6.92 -0.96
CA GLN A 386 -18.24 7.63 0.31
C GLN A 386 -18.31 9.15 0.12
N THR A 387 -18.20 9.61 -1.13
CA THR A 387 -18.10 11.03 -1.45
C THR A 387 -19.31 11.81 -0.96
N ILE A 388 -20.53 11.35 -1.24
CA ILE A 388 -21.75 12.02 -0.76
C ILE A 388 -21.86 11.93 0.76
N ALA A 389 -21.66 10.74 1.34
CA ALA A 389 -21.73 10.55 2.79
C ALA A 389 -20.76 11.48 3.56
N SER A 390 -19.59 11.79 2.98
CA SER A 390 -18.60 12.69 3.59
C SER A 390 -19.03 14.16 3.65
N LEU A 391 -19.98 14.56 2.80
CA LEU A 391 -20.54 15.91 2.85
C LEU A 391 -21.40 16.11 4.11
N GLY A 392 -21.87 15.02 4.75
CA GLY A 392 -22.71 15.07 5.94
C GLY A 392 -24.05 15.75 5.68
N ALA A 393 -24.58 16.48 6.66
CA ALA A 393 -25.84 17.22 6.54
C ALA A 393 -25.71 18.56 5.79
N VAL A 394 -24.63 18.76 5.03
CA VAL A 394 -24.38 20.00 4.29
C VAL A 394 -25.29 20.01 3.06
N GLY A 395 -26.43 20.68 3.19
CA GLY A 395 -27.38 20.84 2.09
C GLY A 395 -26.73 21.51 0.88
N THR A 396 -26.77 20.80 -0.26
CA THR A 396 -26.21 21.25 -1.54
C THR A 396 -26.95 22.47 -2.10
N TRP A 397 -28.22 22.66 -1.71
CA TRP A 397 -29.06 23.82 -2.00
C TRP A 397 -28.44 25.17 -1.58
N SER A 398 -27.46 25.15 -0.68
CA SER A 398 -26.83 26.37 -0.17
C SER A 398 -25.66 26.84 -1.03
N TYR A 399 -25.31 26.12 -2.10
CA TYR A 399 -24.22 26.43 -3.02
C TYR A 399 -24.73 26.76 -4.41
N ASP A 400 -24.06 27.70 -5.09
CA ASP A 400 -24.33 28.08 -6.47
C ASP A 400 -23.61 27.15 -7.48
N LEU A 401 -22.54 26.49 -7.04
CA LEU A 401 -21.73 25.55 -7.84
C LEU A 401 -21.10 24.49 -6.95
N ALA A 402 -21.10 23.24 -7.40
CA ALA A 402 -20.31 22.16 -6.80
C ALA A 402 -19.24 21.69 -7.79
N VAL A 403 -18.02 21.44 -7.30
CA VAL A 403 -16.90 20.92 -8.08
C VAL A 403 -16.41 19.63 -7.43
N TRP A 404 -16.54 18.54 -8.17
CA TRP A 404 -16.09 17.23 -7.73
C TRP A 404 -14.70 16.92 -8.28
N PHE A 405 -13.82 16.47 -7.38
CA PHE A 405 -12.49 15.99 -7.73
C PHE A 405 -12.38 14.48 -7.51
N PRO A 406 -12.10 13.69 -8.57
CA PRO A 406 -11.92 12.26 -8.44
C PRO A 406 -10.71 11.90 -7.59
N SER A 407 -10.82 10.82 -6.83
CA SER A 407 -9.67 10.29 -6.11
C SER A 407 -8.70 9.60 -7.07
N PHE A 408 -7.40 9.85 -6.87
CA PHE A 408 -6.35 9.06 -7.51
C PHE A 408 -6.41 7.59 -7.07
N SER A 409 -6.95 7.27 -5.87
CA SER A 409 -7.18 5.88 -5.45
C SER A 409 -8.14 5.17 -6.38
N ASP A 410 -9.30 5.77 -6.66
CA ASP A 410 -10.29 5.19 -7.59
C ASP A 410 -9.65 4.91 -8.97
N GLY A 411 -8.64 5.71 -9.29
CA GLY A 411 -7.68 5.57 -10.36
C GLY A 411 -6.83 4.27 -10.32
N ILE A 412 -6.07 4.11 -9.26
CA ILE A 412 -5.13 3.01 -9.09
C ILE A 412 -5.84 1.65 -8.95
N GLU A 413 -7.10 1.69 -8.52
CA GLU A 413 -7.90 0.52 -8.22
C GLU A 413 -8.38 -0.30 -9.43
N ARG A 414 -8.22 0.23 -10.65
CA ARG A 414 -8.64 -0.43 -11.91
C ARG A 414 -10.08 -0.96 -11.87
N LEU A 415 -10.98 -0.17 -11.26
CA LEU A 415 -12.41 -0.46 -11.23
C LEU A 415 -12.95 -0.60 -12.66
N ARG A 416 -13.93 -1.49 -12.85
CA ARG A 416 -14.54 -1.72 -14.17
C ARG A 416 -15.23 -0.42 -14.61
N PRO A 417 -15.02 0.07 -15.84
CA PRO A 417 -15.64 1.32 -16.32
C PRO A 417 -17.15 1.40 -16.14
N GLY A 418 -17.88 0.29 -16.34
CA GLY A 418 -19.32 0.23 -16.12
C GLY A 418 -19.74 0.41 -14.65
N TRP A 419 -18.90 0.00 -13.70
CA TRP A 419 -19.13 0.28 -12.29
C TRP A 419 -18.97 1.77 -11.99
N TRP A 420 -17.93 2.40 -12.54
CA TRP A 420 -17.66 3.83 -12.40
C TRP A 420 -18.82 4.67 -12.97
N ARG A 421 -19.31 4.31 -14.15
CA ARG A 421 -20.49 4.93 -14.77
C ARG A 421 -21.68 4.91 -13.81
N ASN A 422 -22.05 3.71 -13.34
CA ASN A 422 -23.19 3.55 -12.44
C ASN A 422 -23.04 4.35 -11.14
N ARG A 423 -21.82 4.37 -10.57
CA ARG A 423 -21.57 5.11 -9.33
C ARG A 423 -21.57 6.62 -9.50
N LEU A 424 -21.07 7.14 -10.61
CA LEU A 424 -21.20 8.56 -10.92
C LEU A 424 -22.67 8.96 -11.08
N HIS A 425 -23.50 8.15 -11.74
CA HIS A 425 -24.95 8.41 -11.79
C HIS A 425 -25.58 8.40 -10.40
N THR A 426 -25.22 7.45 -9.54
CA THR A 426 -25.71 7.41 -8.15
C THR A 426 -25.30 8.67 -7.39
N MET A 427 -24.02 9.05 -7.43
CA MET A 427 -23.51 10.26 -6.78
C MET A 427 -24.26 11.51 -7.24
N ILE A 428 -24.46 11.69 -8.55
CA ILE A 428 -25.17 12.86 -9.10
C ILE A 428 -26.63 12.88 -8.64
N ARG A 429 -27.31 11.74 -8.65
CA ARG A 429 -28.71 11.65 -8.17
C ARG A 429 -28.84 11.96 -6.68
N GLU A 430 -27.95 11.41 -5.87
CA GLU A 430 -27.94 11.66 -4.42
C GLU A 430 -27.64 13.13 -4.12
N LEU A 431 -26.65 13.73 -4.80
CA LEU A 431 -26.34 15.15 -4.66
C LEU A 431 -27.55 16.05 -5.01
N ARG A 432 -28.35 15.63 -5.99
CA ARG A 432 -29.57 16.34 -6.42
C ARG A 432 -30.78 16.11 -5.52
N ALA A 433 -30.81 15.01 -4.78
CA ALA A 433 -31.91 14.74 -3.85
C ALA A 433 -31.99 15.82 -2.75
N ASP A 434 -30.84 16.39 -2.38
CA ASP A 434 -30.72 17.44 -1.36
C ASP A 434 -30.87 18.87 -1.93
N GLY A 435 -30.87 19.05 -3.26
CA GLY A 435 -30.98 20.35 -3.90
C GLY A 435 -30.39 20.41 -5.31
N HIS A 436 -30.92 21.29 -6.16
CA HIS A 436 -30.41 21.48 -7.52
C HIS A 436 -29.17 22.39 -7.50
N VAL A 437 -27.98 21.79 -7.51
CA VAL A 437 -26.70 22.51 -7.66
C VAL A 437 -26.03 22.13 -8.99
N PRO A 438 -25.67 23.12 -9.84
CA PRO A 438 -24.85 22.86 -11.02
C PRO A 438 -23.54 22.17 -10.64
N LEU A 439 -23.11 21.18 -11.42
CA LEU A 439 -22.00 20.31 -11.04
C LEU A 439 -20.90 20.28 -12.10
N LEU A 440 -19.68 20.60 -11.68
CA LEU A 440 -18.47 20.45 -12.48
C LEU A 440 -17.71 19.19 -12.04
N LEU A 441 -17.51 18.24 -12.96
CA LEU A 441 -16.69 17.05 -12.74
C LEU A 441 -15.27 17.29 -13.27
N SER A 442 -14.31 17.39 -12.37
CA SER A 442 -12.90 17.47 -12.77
C SER A 442 -12.44 16.13 -13.34
N HIS A 443 -11.64 16.17 -14.40
CA HIS A 443 -10.90 14.99 -14.87
C HIS A 443 -9.78 14.62 -13.90
N MET A 444 -9.41 13.34 -13.91
CA MET A 444 -8.15 12.93 -13.28
C MET A 444 -6.97 13.40 -14.12
N PRO A 445 -5.91 13.93 -13.49
CA PRO A 445 -4.67 14.28 -14.17
C PRO A 445 -4.09 13.09 -14.91
N VAL A 446 -3.86 13.25 -16.21
CA VAL A 446 -3.27 12.17 -17.01
C VAL A 446 -1.76 12.15 -16.78
N PRO A 447 -1.17 11.02 -16.37
CA PRO A 447 0.27 10.95 -16.14
C PRO A 447 1.06 11.20 -17.42
N ALA A 448 1.95 12.19 -17.39
CA ALA A 448 2.88 12.59 -18.44
C ALA A 448 4.26 11.93 -18.25
N GLY A 449 5.15 12.12 -19.23
CA GLY A 449 6.51 11.57 -19.23
C GLY A 449 6.63 10.11 -19.68
N LEU A 450 7.86 9.60 -19.67
CA LEU A 450 8.22 8.23 -20.09
C LEU A 450 8.32 7.26 -18.91
N HIS A 451 8.01 7.71 -17.69
CA HIS A 451 8.07 6.87 -16.52
C HIS A 451 7.12 5.65 -16.68
N PRO A 452 7.57 4.41 -16.40
CA PRO A 452 6.80 3.20 -16.66
C PRO A 452 5.42 3.19 -15.99
N ALA A 453 5.30 3.71 -14.77
CA ALA A 453 4.01 3.82 -14.09
C ALA A 453 3.06 4.79 -14.82
N ALA A 454 3.58 5.88 -15.40
CA ALA A 454 2.79 6.79 -16.21
C ALA A 454 2.33 6.14 -17.51
N LEU A 455 3.22 5.39 -18.20
CA LEU A 455 2.86 4.66 -19.42
C LEU A 455 1.78 3.61 -19.17
N ILE A 456 1.83 2.91 -18.03
CA ILE A 456 0.83 1.91 -17.63
C ILE A 456 -0.50 2.56 -17.21
N ALA A 457 -0.45 3.65 -16.45
CA ALA A 457 -1.64 4.30 -15.91
C ALA A 457 -2.38 5.16 -16.95
N ARG A 458 -1.67 5.84 -17.84
CA ARG A 458 -2.20 6.75 -18.87
C ARG A 458 -3.38 6.19 -19.69
N PRO A 459 -3.30 5.02 -20.34
CA PRO A 459 -4.44 4.51 -21.13
C PRO A 459 -5.67 4.24 -20.26
N TRP A 460 -5.45 3.88 -19.00
CA TRP A 460 -6.51 3.58 -18.05
C TRP A 460 -7.14 4.88 -17.49
N VAL A 461 -6.35 5.89 -17.11
CA VAL A 461 -6.85 7.21 -16.67
C VAL A 461 -7.67 7.86 -17.78
N ARG A 462 -7.17 7.83 -19.03
CA ARG A 462 -7.93 8.31 -20.20
C ARG A 462 -9.23 7.56 -20.42
N ARG A 463 -9.29 6.27 -20.06
CA ARG A 463 -10.53 5.50 -20.15
C ARG A 463 -11.54 5.95 -19.11
N LEU A 464 -11.10 6.27 -17.90
CA LEU A 464 -11.98 6.80 -16.87
C LEU A 464 -12.45 8.23 -17.15
N ASN A 465 -11.57 9.13 -17.61
CA ASN A 465 -11.99 10.48 -17.99
C ASN A 465 -13.07 10.43 -19.09
N ARG A 466 -12.96 9.49 -20.04
CA ARG A 466 -14.06 9.23 -21.01
C ARG A 466 -15.36 8.78 -20.36
N VAL A 467 -15.33 8.03 -19.26
CA VAL A 467 -16.55 7.67 -18.50
C VAL A 467 -17.13 8.90 -17.82
N ILE A 468 -16.30 9.76 -17.24
CA ILE A 468 -16.73 11.04 -16.65
C ILE A 468 -17.44 11.89 -17.72
N ASP A 469 -16.84 12.04 -18.90
CA ASP A 469 -17.42 12.78 -20.03
C ASP A 469 -18.76 12.19 -20.48
N GLN A 470 -18.81 10.86 -20.63
CA GLN A 470 -20.03 10.17 -21.02
C GLN A 470 -21.16 10.36 -20.01
N VAL A 471 -20.87 10.27 -18.72
CA VAL A 471 -21.88 10.47 -17.68
C VAL A 471 -22.33 11.92 -17.65
N ALA A 472 -21.41 12.89 -17.71
CA ALA A 472 -21.76 14.31 -17.68
C ALA A 472 -22.65 14.72 -18.87
N ALA A 473 -22.41 14.17 -20.06
CA ALA A 473 -23.21 14.46 -21.25
C ALA A 473 -24.69 14.00 -21.14
N GLU A 474 -25.01 13.15 -20.16
CA GLU A 474 -26.38 12.70 -19.89
C GLU A 474 -27.17 13.69 -19.00
N TRP A 475 -26.58 14.82 -18.59
CA TRP A 475 -27.20 15.81 -17.70
C TRP A 475 -26.95 17.25 -18.18
N ASP A 476 -28.02 18.06 -18.26
CA ASP A 476 -27.97 19.41 -18.87
C ASP A 476 -27.11 20.41 -18.10
N ASP A 477 -27.05 20.28 -16.78
CA ASP A 477 -26.38 21.14 -15.79
C ASP A 477 -25.11 20.51 -15.19
N VAL A 478 -24.58 19.46 -15.84
CA VAL A 478 -23.28 18.86 -15.49
C VAL A 478 -22.28 19.15 -16.61
N ARG A 479 -21.08 19.59 -16.24
CA ARG A 479 -19.97 19.79 -17.18
C ARG A 479 -18.73 19.08 -16.69
N THR A 480 -17.79 18.85 -17.60
CA THR A 480 -16.47 18.31 -17.27
C THR A 480 -15.40 19.33 -17.60
N ALA A 481 -14.27 19.24 -16.90
CA ALA A 481 -13.09 20.02 -17.24
C ALA A 481 -11.84 19.13 -17.18
N ALA A 482 -11.04 19.21 -18.23
CA ALA A 482 -9.73 18.56 -18.27
C ALA A 482 -8.82 19.18 -17.22
N THR A 483 -7.91 18.38 -16.65
CA THR A 483 -6.89 18.87 -15.71
C THR A 483 -5.52 18.80 -16.34
N GLU A 484 -4.58 19.57 -15.80
CA GLU A 484 -3.19 19.54 -16.26
C GLU A 484 -2.57 18.15 -16.09
N PRO A 485 -1.70 17.72 -17.02
CA PRO A 485 -1.00 16.46 -16.88
C PRO A 485 -0.13 16.44 -15.63
N PHE A 486 -0.09 15.29 -15.00
CA PHE A 486 0.74 15.06 -13.82
C PHE A 486 2.08 14.44 -14.23
N PHE A 487 3.19 15.02 -13.81
CA PHE A 487 4.52 14.42 -14.03
C PHE A 487 4.91 13.60 -12.81
N PRO A 488 5.20 12.30 -12.94
CA PRO A 488 5.76 11.53 -11.84
C PRO A 488 7.14 12.11 -11.50
N ALA A 489 7.23 12.73 -10.33
CA ALA A 489 8.45 13.35 -9.84
C ALA A 489 9.54 12.31 -9.60
N GLU A 490 10.79 12.70 -9.87
CA GLU A 490 11.95 11.99 -9.30
C GLU A 490 12.01 12.25 -7.78
N VAL A 491 12.74 11.39 -7.05
CA VAL A 491 12.93 11.54 -5.59
C VAL A 491 13.50 12.95 -5.31
N GLY A 492 12.75 13.76 -4.55
CA GLY A 492 13.13 15.13 -4.17
C GLY A 492 12.56 16.26 -5.05
N GLN A 493 11.83 15.96 -6.12
CA GLN A 493 11.13 16.98 -6.91
C GLN A 493 9.69 17.20 -6.42
N LYS A 494 9.28 18.48 -6.37
CA LYS A 494 7.88 18.83 -6.07
C LYS A 494 6.95 18.28 -7.14
N ILE A 495 6.03 17.45 -6.70
CA ILE A 495 5.02 16.81 -7.53
C ILE A 495 3.98 17.81 -8.05
N THR A 496 3.61 18.78 -7.22
CA THR A 496 2.68 19.86 -7.52
C THR A 496 3.16 21.10 -6.78
N ASP A 497 3.00 22.26 -7.41
CA ASP A 497 3.35 23.56 -6.85
C ASP A 497 2.26 24.59 -7.17
N ARG A 498 2.50 25.84 -6.76
CA ARG A 498 1.56 26.94 -7.01
C ARG A 498 1.25 27.11 -8.50
N ALA A 499 2.27 27.06 -9.36
CA ALA A 499 2.09 27.23 -10.81
C ALA A 499 1.19 26.13 -11.39
N TYR A 500 1.38 24.89 -10.95
CA TYR A 500 0.51 23.77 -11.32
C TYR A 500 -0.95 24.02 -10.91
N PHE A 501 -1.22 24.49 -9.69
CA PHE A 501 -2.59 24.76 -9.24
C PHE A 501 -3.25 25.95 -9.94
N HIS A 502 -2.48 26.97 -10.33
CA HIS A 502 -2.98 28.03 -11.22
C HIS A 502 -3.40 27.45 -12.57
N ALA A 503 -2.56 26.62 -13.19
CA ALA A 503 -2.88 26.02 -14.48
C ALA A 503 -4.10 25.08 -14.39
N VAL A 504 -4.25 24.31 -13.31
CA VAL A 504 -5.48 23.54 -13.06
C VAL A 504 -6.70 24.45 -12.96
N SER A 505 -6.61 25.54 -12.18
CA SER A 505 -7.70 26.52 -12.03
C SER A 505 -8.14 27.09 -13.38
N ASP A 506 -7.19 27.50 -14.23
CA ASP A 506 -7.47 28.06 -15.55
C ASP A 506 -8.22 27.08 -16.45
N ARG A 507 -8.03 25.77 -16.27
CA ARG A 507 -8.79 24.74 -16.99
C ARG A 507 -10.21 24.54 -16.47
N LEU A 508 -10.42 24.69 -15.16
CA LEU A 508 -11.73 24.52 -14.53
C LEU A 508 -12.64 25.74 -14.78
N LEU A 509 -12.04 26.94 -14.84
CA LEU A 509 -12.75 28.22 -14.83
C LEU A 509 -13.81 28.37 -15.94
N PRO A 510 -13.55 28.07 -17.22
CA PRO A 510 -14.54 28.30 -18.29
C PRO A 510 -15.82 27.47 -18.08
N ALA A 511 -15.69 26.22 -17.64
CA ALA A 511 -16.82 25.35 -17.37
C ALA A 511 -17.62 25.79 -16.14
N ALA A 512 -16.93 26.27 -15.10
CA ALA A 512 -17.55 26.82 -13.89
C ALA A 512 -18.36 28.10 -14.19
N VAL A 513 -17.78 29.05 -14.93
CA VAL A 513 -18.46 30.27 -15.35
C VAL A 513 -19.67 29.93 -16.22
N GLY A 514 -19.51 29.03 -17.19
CA GLY A 514 -20.62 28.57 -18.03
C GLY A 514 -21.80 28.05 -17.21
N LEU A 515 -21.55 27.13 -16.26
CA LEU A 515 -22.58 26.59 -15.38
C LEU A 515 -23.30 27.66 -14.55
N LEU A 516 -22.56 28.62 -13.99
CA LEU A 516 -23.11 29.69 -13.16
C LEU A 516 -23.95 30.70 -13.95
N LEU A 517 -23.62 30.91 -15.22
CA LEU A 517 -24.38 31.79 -16.11
C LEU A 517 -25.62 31.09 -16.69
N THR A 518 -25.57 29.78 -16.94
CA THR A 518 -26.71 29.02 -17.49
C THR A 518 -27.67 28.45 -16.44
N GLY A 519 -27.20 28.27 -15.19
CA GLY A 519 -27.89 27.49 -14.15
C GLY A 519 -28.98 28.21 -13.36
N ARG A 520 -29.35 29.45 -13.68
CA ARG A 520 -30.51 30.10 -13.06
C ARG A 520 -31.78 29.81 -13.86
N PRO A 521 -32.75 29.03 -13.35
CA PRO A 521 -34.12 29.25 -13.76
C PRO A 521 -34.46 30.72 -13.48
N ALA A 522 -35.10 31.40 -14.43
CA ALA A 522 -35.65 32.73 -14.21
C ALA A 522 -36.41 32.70 -12.88
N ALA A 523 -35.96 33.50 -11.89
CA ALA A 523 -36.64 33.58 -10.61
C ALA A 523 -38.11 33.89 -10.91
N SER A 524 -39.01 32.98 -10.51
CA SER A 524 -40.44 33.28 -10.54
C SER A 524 -40.61 34.53 -9.68
N THR A 525 -40.87 35.65 -10.32
CA THR A 525 -41.37 36.86 -9.69
C THR A 525 -42.63 36.48 -8.95
N SER A 526 -42.53 36.21 -7.65
CA SER A 526 -43.69 36.23 -6.76
C SER A 526 -44.11 37.68 -6.62
N SER A 527 -44.94 38.13 -7.55
CA SER A 527 -45.84 39.25 -7.30
C SER A 527 -47.06 38.72 -6.55
N HIS A 528 -47.32 39.33 -5.41
CA HIS A 528 -48.51 39.25 -4.55
C HIS A 528 -48.59 38.08 -3.56
#